data_AF-A0A2E6MRE0-F1
#
_entry.id   AF-A0A2E6MRE0-F1
#
_cell.length_a   1.000
_cell.length_b   1.000
_cell.length_c   1.000
_cell.angle_alpha   90.00
_cell.angle_beta   90.00
_cell.angle_gamma   90.00
#
_symmetry.space_group_name_H-M   'P 1'
#
loop_
_entity.id
_entity.type
_entity.pdbx_description
1 polymer ?
#
loop_
_entity_poly.entity_id
_entity_poly.type
_entity_poly.pdbx_seq_one_letter_code
_entity_poly.pdbx_strand_id
1 'polypeptide(L)'
;MGLRDKDLEHCVEDIFEIDAYKSKMGEDKDICVLSFSTINEQSAKDLENFFEKGYPFVLDADSTSGEQSDGTYKVFVEIERGRDTPEQIVELLSGVTNLTDQEYKFRYYKGFRSMPANLEMFSEAIPLDADSYGIKVNESNMDNYKNFFNRSYAESIEMKDDILTIKNTYADPVSFNVVDFGKVDSININEALNVNDFAEVIWLTKYIGDYNVTKYGTKIVLENNGHQLVLTRR
;
A
#
# COMPACT_ATOMS: atom_id res chain seq x y z
N MET A 1 10.84 -14.25 -27.43
CA MET A 1 10.41 -15.45 -26.68
C MET A 1 9.39 -14.98 -25.66
N GLY A 2 8.27 -15.67 -25.49
CA GLY A 2 7.31 -15.34 -24.43
C GLY A 2 7.80 -15.87 -23.08
N LEU A 3 7.29 -15.28 -22.00
CA LEU A 3 7.51 -15.79 -20.64
C LEU A 3 6.92 -17.19 -20.49
N ARG A 4 7.60 -18.00 -19.69
CA ARG A 4 7.19 -19.35 -19.30
C ARG A 4 6.77 -19.35 -17.83
N ASP A 5 6.12 -20.44 -17.45
CA ASP A 5 5.78 -20.75 -16.07
C ASP A 5 7.01 -20.57 -15.16
N LYS A 6 6.84 -19.82 -14.06
CA LYS A 6 7.87 -19.52 -13.05
C LYS A 6 9.07 -18.67 -13.51
N ASP A 7 9.03 -18.06 -14.70
CA ASP A 7 10.13 -17.21 -15.17
C ASP A 7 10.35 -15.94 -14.31
N LEU A 8 9.37 -15.53 -13.49
CA LEU A 8 9.44 -14.40 -12.57
C LEU A 8 9.39 -14.82 -11.09
N GLU A 9 9.67 -16.09 -10.78
CA GLU A 9 9.76 -16.57 -9.40
C GLU A 9 10.74 -15.71 -8.59
N HIS A 10 10.31 -15.28 -7.40
CA HIS A 10 11.02 -14.36 -6.51
C HIS A 10 11.40 -12.99 -7.11
N CYS A 11 10.88 -12.63 -8.28
CA CYS A 11 11.18 -11.36 -8.92
C CYS A 11 10.14 -10.27 -8.64
N VAL A 12 8.96 -10.66 -8.15
CA VAL A 12 7.81 -9.78 -7.89
C VAL A 12 7.43 -9.90 -6.42
N GLU A 13 7.24 -8.76 -5.74
CA GLU A 13 6.75 -8.72 -4.36
C GLU A 13 5.33 -9.31 -4.27
N ASP A 14 4.97 -9.87 -3.12
CA ASP A 14 3.67 -10.54 -2.89
C ASP A 14 2.51 -9.57 -2.62
N ILE A 15 2.82 -8.31 -2.29
CA ILE A 15 1.85 -7.24 -2.09
C ILE A 15 1.91 -6.26 -3.26
N PHE A 16 0.79 -6.15 -3.98
CA PHE A 16 0.58 -5.11 -4.98
C PHE A 16 -0.38 -4.03 -4.47
N GLU A 17 -0.38 -2.86 -5.11
CA GLU A 17 -1.21 -1.73 -4.69
C GLU A 17 -2.27 -1.43 -5.75
N ILE A 18 -3.45 -0.99 -5.32
CA ILE A 18 -4.56 -0.58 -6.18
C ILE A 18 -4.88 0.88 -5.88
N ASP A 19 -4.94 1.74 -6.89
CA ASP A 19 -5.20 3.19 -6.80
C ASP A 19 -4.20 3.98 -5.93
N ALA A 20 -3.03 3.41 -5.59
CA ALA A 20 -1.98 4.14 -4.86
C ALA A 20 -1.31 5.26 -5.67
N TYR A 21 -1.48 5.23 -6.99
CA TYR A 21 -0.88 6.13 -7.97
C TYR A 21 -1.96 6.72 -8.87
N LYS A 22 -1.66 7.89 -9.44
CA LYS A 22 -2.57 8.58 -10.35
C LYS A 22 -2.53 7.95 -11.73
N SER A 23 -3.66 7.92 -12.40
CA SER A 23 -3.75 7.50 -13.80
C SER A 23 -3.03 8.49 -14.72
N LYS A 24 -2.40 7.96 -15.75
CA LYS A 24 -1.90 8.70 -16.91
C LYS A 24 -2.97 8.83 -17.99
N MET A 25 -3.91 7.90 -18.05
CA MET A 25 -4.89 7.74 -19.14
C MET A 25 -6.33 8.01 -18.67
N GLY A 26 -6.62 9.22 -18.20
CA GLY A 26 -7.97 9.63 -17.84
C GLY A 26 -8.06 10.27 -16.46
N GLU A 27 -9.26 10.26 -15.88
CA GLU A 27 -9.46 10.68 -14.49
C GLU A 27 -9.39 9.46 -13.56
N ASP A 28 -8.78 9.60 -12.38
CA ASP A 28 -8.62 8.50 -11.40
C ASP A 28 -9.95 7.83 -11.01
N LYS A 29 -11.07 8.53 -11.17
CA LYS A 29 -12.42 8.00 -10.89
C LYS A 29 -12.92 7.02 -11.94
N ASP A 30 -12.36 7.07 -13.15
CA ASP A 30 -12.77 6.26 -14.31
C ASP A 30 -11.73 5.16 -14.61
N ILE A 31 -10.54 5.24 -14.01
CA ILE A 31 -9.43 4.32 -14.22
C ILE A 31 -9.00 3.69 -12.89
N CYS A 32 -8.75 2.39 -12.91
CA CYS A 32 -8.16 1.67 -11.78
C CYS A 32 -6.68 1.42 -12.08
N VAL A 33 -5.80 1.88 -11.20
CA VAL A 33 -4.34 1.75 -11.39
C VAL A 33 -3.78 0.68 -10.46
N LEU A 34 -3.26 -0.41 -11.02
CA LEU A 34 -2.55 -1.44 -10.27
C LEU A 34 -1.05 -1.14 -10.30
N SER A 35 -0.35 -1.39 -9.19
CA SER A 35 1.10 -1.23 -9.10
C SER A 35 1.75 -2.47 -8.49
N PHE A 36 2.63 -3.11 -9.27
CA PHE A 36 3.44 -4.25 -8.86
C PHE A 36 4.88 -3.80 -8.65
N SER A 37 5.53 -4.28 -7.59
CA SER A 37 6.95 -4.04 -7.33
C SER A 37 7.78 -5.25 -7.74
N THR A 38 8.88 -5.02 -8.45
CA THR A 38 9.84 -6.05 -8.88
C THR A 38 11.25 -5.71 -8.41
N ILE A 39 12.10 -6.73 -8.26
CA ILE A 39 13.46 -6.58 -7.72
C ILE A 39 14.46 -5.99 -8.71
N ASN A 40 14.15 -5.99 -10.02
CA ASN A 40 15.06 -5.51 -11.05
C ASN A 40 14.30 -5.01 -12.30
N GLU A 41 14.99 -4.20 -13.11
CA GLU A 41 14.45 -3.55 -14.31
C GLU A 41 13.96 -4.56 -15.36
N GLN A 42 14.68 -5.68 -15.53
CA GLN A 42 14.36 -6.67 -16.55
C GLN A 42 13.03 -7.36 -16.22
N SER A 43 12.84 -7.78 -14.97
CA SER A 43 11.58 -8.34 -14.47
C SER A 43 10.43 -7.34 -14.58
N ALA A 44 10.69 -6.04 -14.37
CA ALA A 44 9.67 -5.00 -14.55
C ALA A 44 9.21 -4.92 -16.02
N LYS A 45 10.16 -4.87 -16.97
CA LYS A 45 9.87 -4.83 -18.40
C LYS A 45 9.18 -6.09 -18.89
N ASP A 46 9.59 -7.25 -18.39
CA ASP A 46 8.98 -8.53 -18.76
C ASP A 46 7.52 -8.59 -18.28
N LEU A 47 7.24 -8.15 -17.05
CA LEU A 47 5.90 -8.09 -16.49
C LEU A 47 5.01 -7.03 -17.17
N GLU A 48 5.56 -5.85 -17.48
CA GLU A 48 4.90 -4.81 -18.28
C GLU A 48 4.45 -5.37 -19.64
N ASN A 49 5.38 -5.98 -20.38
CA ASN A 49 5.10 -6.57 -21.68
C ASN A 49 4.07 -7.72 -21.60
N PHE A 50 4.09 -8.49 -20.51
CA PHE A 50 3.12 -9.54 -20.25
C PHE A 50 1.71 -8.99 -20.11
N PHE A 51 1.54 -7.90 -19.35
CA PHE A 51 0.24 -7.28 -19.18
C PHE A 51 -0.24 -6.60 -20.47
N GLU A 52 0.60 -5.78 -21.09
CA GLU A 52 0.26 -5.00 -22.29
C GLU A 52 -0.20 -5.90 -23.46
N LYS A 53 0.45 -7.06 -23.63
CA LYS A 53 0.17 -7.98 -24.75
C LYS A 53 -0.78 -9.12 -24.39
N GLY A 54 -0.92 -9.42 -23.10
CA GLY A 54 -1.65 -10.59 -22.61
C GLY A 54 -3.14 -10.35 -22.43
N TYR A 55 -3.55 -9.11 -22.15
CA TYR A 55 -4.91 -8.82 -21.69
C TYR A 55 -5.54 -7.66 -22.48
N PRO A 56 -6.63 -7.89 -23.22
CA PRO A 56 -7.24 -6.88 -24.09
C PRO A 56 -7.93 -5.74 -23.33
N PHE A 57 -8.18 -5.90 -22.04
CA PHE A 57 -8.80 -4.89 -21.17
C PHE A 57 -7.75 -3.98 -20.48
N VAL A 58 -6.46 -4.27 -20.62
CA VAL A 58 -5.38 -3.38 -20.16
C VAL A 58 -5.31 -2.20 -21.13
N LEU A 59 -5.51 -1.00 -20.60
CA LEU A 59 -5.47 0.24 -21.36
C LEU A 59 -4.04 0.69 -21.61
N ASP A 60 -3.20 0.57 -20.57
CA ASP A 60 -1.78 0.91 -20.59
C ASP A 60 -1.05 0.08 -19.53
N ALA A 61 0.18 -0.32 -19.85
CA ALA A 61 1.11 -0.86 -18.86
C ALA A 61 2.47 -0.19 -19.06
N ASP A 62 3.07 0.29 -17.99
CA ASP A 62 4.37 0.99 -18.04
C ASP A 62 5.20 0.67 -16.80
N SER A 63 6.51 0.59 -16.96
CA SER A 63 7.44 0.39 -15.86
C SER A 63 8.26 1.65 -15.56
N THR A 64 8.70 1.77 -14.31
CA THR A 64 9.57 2.88 -13.91
C THR A 64 10.91 2.81 -14.64
N SER A 65 11.38 3.94 -15.17
CA SER A 65 12.67 4.06 -15.86
C SER A 65 13.90 3.88 -14.96
N GLY A 66 13.71 3.81 -13.64
CA GLY A 66 14.77 3.59 -12.67
C GLY A 66 14.23 3.07 -11.35
N GLU A 67 15.16 2.61 -10.52
CA GLU A 67 14.91 2.12 -9.17
C GLU A 67 14.21 3.19 -8.31
N GLN A 68 13.17 2.79 -7.60
CA GLN A 68 12.42 3.63 -6.69
C GLN A 68 13.16 3.78 -5.35
N SER A 69 12.70 4.68 -4.47
CA SER A 69 13.34 4.92 -3.17
C SER A 69 13.39 3.68 -2.27
N ASP A 70 12.46 2.75 -2.48
CA ASP A 70 12.37 1.45 -1.77
C ASP A 70 13.28 0.36 -2.35
N GLY A 71 14.06 0.68 -3.39
CA GLY A 71 14.96 -0.23 -4.08
C GLY A 71 14.29 -1.16 -5.11
N THR A 72 13.00 -0.95 -5.40
CA THR A 72 12.25 -1.76 -6.36
C THR A 72 12.02 -1.01 -7.67
N TYR A 73 11.66 -1.74 -8.71
CA TYR A 73 11.09 -1.19 -9.94
C TYR A 73 9.59 -1.39 -9.89
N LYS A 74 8.81 -0.41 -10.35
CA LYS A 74 7.34 -0.53 -10.33
C LYS A 74 6.80 -0.71 -11.75
N VAL A 75 5.81 -1.60 -11.87
CA VAL A 75 5.00 -1.80 -13.07
C VAL A 75 3.60 -1.30 -12.77
N PHE A 76 3.13 -0.34 -13.54
CA PHE A 76 1.79 0.22 -13.47
C PHE A 76 0.93 -0.43 -14.55
N VAL A 77 -0.29 -0.81 -14.18
CA VAL A 77 -1.28 -1.36 -15.11
C VAL A 77 -2.57 -0.58 -14.94
N GLU A 78 -3.03 0.06 -16.01
CA GLU A 78 -4.26 0.84 -16.01
C GLU A 78 -5.38 0.05 -16.70
N ILE A 79 -6.50 -0.12 -16.01
CA ILE A 79 -7.72 -0.77 -16.53
C ILE A 79 -8.92 0.15 -16.37
N GLU A 80 -9.92 0.01 -17.24
CA GLU A 80 -11.17 0.78 -17.12
C GLU A 80 -11.91 0.38 -15.84
N ARG A 81 -12.31 1.39 -15.06
CA ARG A 81 -13.11 1.16 -13.86
C ARG A 81 -14.55 0.85 -14.25
N GLY A 82 -15.05 -0.28 -13.76
CA GLY A 82 -16.39 -0.72 -14.04
C GLY A 82 -16.74 -1.96 -13.24
N ARG A 83 -17.85 -2.58 -13.64
CA ARG A 83 -18.39 -3.76 -12.94
C ARG A 83 -17.50 -4.99 -13.06
N ASP A 84 -16.75 -5.09 -14.16
CA ASP A 84 -15.87 -6.23 -14.46
C ASP A 84 -14.45 -6.03 -13.90
N THR A 85 -14.15 -4.88 -13.26
CA THR A 85 -12.83 -4.57 -12.70
C THR A 85 -12.35 -5.64 -11.70
N PRO A 86 -13.17 -6.11 -10.74
CA PRO A 86 -12.75 -7.16 -9.82
C PRO A 86 -12.34 -8.45 -10.53
N GLU A 87 -13.13 -8.90 -11.52
CA GLU A 87 -12.86 -10.11 -12.31
C GLU A 87 -11.61 -9.96 -13.17
N GLN A 88 -11.41 -8.80 -13.80
CA GLN A 88 -10.22 -8.47 -14.57
C GLN A 88 -8.94 -8.53 -13.71
N ILE A 89 -9.01 -8.01 -12.47
CA ILE A 89 -7.87 -8.08 -11.54
C ILE A 89 -7.57 -9.54 -11.17
N VAL A 90 -8.59 -10.38 -10.95
CA VAL A 90 -8.40 -11.82 -10.70
C VAL A 90 -7.75 -12.51 -11.91
N GLU A 91 -8.14 -12.14 -13.12
CA GLU A 91 -7.55 -12.69 -14.36
C GLU A 91 -6.07 -12.31 -14.48
N LEU A 92 -5.73 -11.03 -14.26
CA LEU A 92 -4.35 -10.55 -14.24
C LEU A 92 -3.52 -11.32 -13.19
N LEU A 93 -4.02 -11.41 -11.96
CA LEU A 93 -3.33 -12.10 -10.87
C LEU A 93 -3.16 -13.59 -11.12
N SER A 94 -4.12 -14.24 -11.78
CA SER A 94 -3.97 -15.65 -12.17
C SER A 94 -2.79 -15.82 -13.13
N GLY A 95 -2.62 -14.88 -14.06
CA GLY A 95 -1.45 -14.84 -14.95
C GLY A 95 -0.14 -14.61 -14.21
N VAL A 96 -0.10 -13.62 -13.30
CA VAL A 96 1.10 -13.33 -12.51
C VAL A 96 1.46 -14.52 -11.61
N THR A 97 0.48 -15.16 -10.97
CA THR A 97 0.67 -16.33 -10.12
C THR A 97 1.33 -17.49 -10.88
N ASN A 98 0.97 -17.70 -12.16
CA ASN A 98 1.66 -18.70 -12.99
C ASN A 98 3.13 -18.32 -13.27
N LEU A 99 3.44 -17.02 -13.35
CA LEU A 99 4.81 -16.55 -13.58
C LEU A 99 5.67 -16.57 -12.30
N THR A 100 5.06 -16.53 -11.11
CA THR A 100 5.78 -16.31 -9.85
C THR A 100 5.64 -17.43 -8.82
N ASP A 101 4.62 -18.28 -8.95
CA ASP A 101 4.29 -19.39 -8.04
C ASP A 101 4.07 -18.94 -6.57
N GLN A 102 3.36 -17.82 -6.36
CA GLN A 102 3.09 -17.28 -5.03
C GLN A 102 1.66 -16.76 -4.85
N GLU A 103 1.21 -16.69 -3.60
CA GLU A 103 -0.06 -16.04 -3.24
C GLU A 103 0.12 -14.53 -3.13
N TYR A 104 -0.90 -13.78 -3.56
CA TYR A 104 -0.88 -12.33 -3.53
C TYR A 104 -1.77 -11.75 -2.44
N LYS A 105 -1.36 -10.59 -1.94
CA LYS A 105 -2.19 -9.67 -1.17
C LYS A 105 -2.23 -8.34 -1.90
N PHE A 106 -3.21 -7.51 -1.56
CA PHE A 106 -3.29 -6.16 -2.09
C PHE A 106 -3.49 -5.12 -1.00
N ARG A 107 -3.07 -3.91 -1.32
CA ARG A 107 -3.36 -2.71 -0.54
C ARG A 107 -4.16 -1.76 -1.40
N TYR A 108 -5.29 -1.30 -0.89
CA TYR A 108 -6.06 -0.25 -1.54
C TYR A 108 -5.52 1.12 -1.12
N TYR A 109 -5.29 2.00 -2.09
CA TYR A 109 -4.53 3.25 -1.93
C TYR A 109 -3.19 3.02 -1.21
N LYS A 110 -2.85 3.94 -0.32
CA LYS A 110 -1.71 3.91 0.58
C LYS A 110 -2.18 3.51 1.98
N GLY A 111 -3.03 2.48 2.02
CA GLY A 111 -3.62 1.92 3.24
C GLY A 111 -2.58 1.36 4.21
N PHE A 112 -2.92 1.27 5.49
CA PHE A 112 -2.04 0.64 6.48
C PHE A 112 -2.11 -0.89 6.49
N ARG A 113 -3.15 -1.48 5.90
CA ARG A 113 -3.41 -2.93 5.91
C ARG A 113 -3.32 -3.52 4.51
N SER A 114 -2.84 -4.76 4.44
CA SER A 114 -2.95 -5.62 3.27
C SER A 114 -4.15 -6.57 3.42
N MET A 115 -4.78 -6.93 2.31
CA MET A 115 -5.93 -7.85 2.25
C MET A 115 -5.63 -9.00 1.30
N PRO A 116 -6.21 -10.20 1.51
CA PRO A 116 -6.08 -11.30 0.56
C PRO A 116 -6.56 -10.91 -0.83
N ALA A 117 -5.78 -11.23 -1.87
CA ALA A 117 -6.11 -10.88 -3.25
C ALA A 117 -7.12 -11.86 -3.86
N ASN A 118 -8.40 -11.70 -3.54
CA ASN A 118 -9.48 -12.53 -4.07
C ASN A 118 -10.70 -11.70 -4.47
N LEU A 119 -11.59 -12.31 -5.27
CA LEU A 119 -12.76 -11.64 -5.85
C LEU A 119 -13.64 -10.96 -4.79
N GLU A 120 -13.90 -11.64 -3.67
CA GLU A 120 -14.74 -11.11 -2.59
C GLU A 120 -14.17 -9.80 -2.02
N MET A 121 -12.87 -9.80 -1.71
CA MET A 121 -12.18 -8.62 -1.18
C MET A 121 -12.08 -7.50 -2.21
N PHE A 122 -11.91 -7.82 -3.50
CA PHE A 122 -11.91 -6.82 -4.57
C PHE A 122 -13.28 -6.17 -4.74
N SER A 123 -14.36 -6.95 -4.74
CA SER A 123 -15.72 -6.44 -4.84
C SER A 123 -16.12 -5.55 -3.65
N GLU A 124 -15.55 -5.78 -2.47
CA GLU A 124 -15.79 -4.95 -1.28
C GLU A 124 -14.90 -3.70 -1.24
N ALA A 125 -13.63 -3.83 -1.61
CA ALA A 125 -12.65 -2.76 -1.46
C ALA A 125 -12.68 -1.75 -2.62
N ILE A 126 -12.89 -2.22 -3.84
CA ILE A 126 -12.70 -1.43 -5.07
C ILE A 126 -14.04 -0.78 -5.47
N PRO A 127 -14.11 0.56 -5.54
CA PRO A 127 -15.29 1.23 -6.07
C PRO A 127 -15.39 1.00 -7.58
N LEU A 128 -16.61 0.71 -8.06
CA LEU A 128 -16.90 0.30 -9.44
C LEU A 128 -17.39 1.45 -10.33
N ASP A 129 -17.61 2.64 -9.75
CA ASP A 129 -18.11 3.83 -10.43
C ASP A 129 -17.56 5.11 -9.79
N ALA A 130 -17.67 6.22 -10.51
CA ALA A 130 -17.11 7.50 -10.11
C ALA A 130 -17.69 8.08 -8.81
N ASP A 131 -18.98 7.85 -8.53
CA ASP A 131 -19.61 8.36 -7.31
C ASP A 131 -19.12 7.58 -6.09
N SER A 132 -19.14 6.24 -6.19
CA SER A 132 -18.58 5.33 -5.19
C SER A 132 -17.10 5.60 -4.95
N TYR A 133 -16.34 5.91 -6.00
CA TYR A 133 -14.94 6.29 -5.91
C TYR A 133 -14.76 7.58 -5.09
N GLY A 134 -15.52 8.63 -5.40
CA GLY A 134 -15.48 9.89 -4.67
C GLY A 134 -15.81 9.75 -3.19
N ILE A 135 -16.76 8.87 -2.83
CA ILE A 135 -17.07 8.55 -1.44
C ILE A 135 -15.90 7.83 -0.78
N LYS A 136 -15.39 6.76 -1.42
CA LYS A 136 -14.31 5.92 -0.87
C LYS A 136 -13.02 6.71 -0.64
N VAL A 137 -12.65 7.60 -1.56
CA VAL A 137 -11.49 8.51 -1.41
C VAL A 137 -11.61 9.39 -0.17
N ASN A 138 -12.81 9.93 0.06
CA ASN A 138 -13.05 10.80 1.21
C ASN A 138 -13.06 10.03 2.53
N GLU A 139 -13.66 8.83 2.56
CA GLU A 139 -13.69 7.97 3.75
C GLU A 139 -12.30 7.41 4.09
N SER A 140 -11.54 7.00 3.07
CA SER A 140 -10.21 6.40 3.23
C SER A 140 -9.10 7.45 3.34
N ASN A 141 -9.44 8.73 3.45
CA ASN A 141 -8.45 9.82 3.46
C ASN A 141 -7.43 9.64 4.58
N MET A 142 -7.87 9.29 5.80
CA MET A 142 -6.96 9.06 6.93
C MET A 142 -6.32 7.66 6.95
N ASP A 143 -6.85 6.69 6.18
CA ASP A 143 -6.21 5.39 5.97
C ASP A 143 -5.02 5.50 5.00
N ASN A 144 -4.93 6.60 4.26
CA ASN A 144 -3.73 6.91 3.48
C ASN A 144 -2.59 7.36 4.39
N TYR A 145 -1.51 6.59 4.52
CA TYR A 145 -0.41 6.94 5.41
C TYR A 145 0.22 8.30 5.11
N LYS A 146 0.23 8.77 3.84
CA LYS A 146 0.74 10.11 3.51
C LYS A 146 -0.15 11.23 4.05
N ASN A 147 -1.46 11.00 4.09
CA ASN A 147 -2.41 11.94 4.64
C ASN A 147 -2.47 11.84 6.18
N PHE A 148 -2.39 10.62 6.72
CA PHE A 148 -2.29 10.41 8.17
C PHE A 148 -1.06 11.11 8.73
N PHE A 149 0.06 11.09 8.03
CA PHE A 149 1.29 11.74 8.46
C PHE A 149 1.48 13.18 7.92
N ASN A 150 0.40 13.93 7.72
CA ASN A 150 0.43 15.30 7.19
C ASN A 150 1.08 16.38 8.10
N ARG A 151 1.26 16.10 9.39
CA ARG A 151 1.96 16.94 10.38
C ARG A 151 3.37 16.44 10.70
N SER A 152 3.89 15.52 9.88
CA SER A 152 5.21 14.92 10.10
C SER A 152 6.32 15.80 9.55
N TYR A 153 7.49 15.75 10.20
CA TYR A 153 8.72 16.35 9.69
C TYR A 153 9.53 15.39 8.81
N ALA A 154 9.01 14.18 8.59
CA ALA A 154 9.68 13.14 7.82
C ALA A 154 9.92 13.56 6.37
N GLU A 155 11.11 13.22 5.89
CA GLU A 155 11.48 13.31 4.49
C GLU A 155 10.79 12.21 3.68
N SER A 156 10.73 11.00 4.23
CA SER A 156 10.00 9.89 3.63
C SER A 156 9.25 9.06 4.66
N ILE A 157 8.10 8.56 4.21
CA ILE A 157 7.25 7.62 4.94
C ILE A 157 6.87 6.54 3.96
N GLU A 158 7.30 5.32 4.25
CA GLU A 158 7.21 4.19 3.35
C GLU A 158 6.61 3.00 4.08
N MET A 159 5.76 2.27 3.37
CA MET A 159 5.07 1.10 3.88
C MET A 159 5.47 -0.10 3.02
N LYS A 160 6.35 -0.94 3.55
CA LYS A 160 6.76 -2.19 2.91
C LYS A 160 6.28 -3.35 3.77
N ASP A 161 5.53 -4.26 3.18
CA ASP A 161 4.85 -5.34 3.91
C ASP A 161 3.97 -4.76 5.03
N ASP A 162 4.15 -5.24 6.26
CA ASP A 162 3.53 -4.72 7.47
C ASP A 162 4.49 -3.81 8.27
N ILE A 163 5.57 -3.33 7.62
CA ILE A 163 6.58 -2.45 8.22
C ILE A 163 6.43 -1.01 7.71
N LEU A 164 6.11 -0.11 8.63
CA LEU A 164 6.13 1.34 8.42
C LEU A 164 7.52 1.87 8.74
N THR A 165 8.17 2.51 7.78
CA THR A 165 9.47 3.18 7.97
C THR A 165 9.33 4.68 7.80
N ILE A 166 9.76 5.42 8.81
CA ILE A 166 9.76 6.88 8.83
C ILE A 166 11.20 7.35 8.84
N LYS A 167 11.58 8.22 7.90
CA LYS A 167 12.94 8.77 7.79
C LYS A 167 12.91 10.29 7.83
N ASN A 168 13.72 10.85 8.71
CA ASN A 168 14.03 12.28 8.76
C ASN A 168 15.38 12.56 8.07
N THR A 169 15.56 13.77 7.54
CA THR A 169 16.78 14.16 6.80
C THR A 169 18.07 14.06 7.60
N TYR A 170 18.03 14.29 8.92
CA TYR A 170 19.20 14.33 9.79
C TYR A 170 19.18 13.28 10.90
N ALA A 171 18.37 12.23 10.76
CA ALA A 171 18.28 11.18 11.75
C ALA A 171 18.11 9.81 11.11
N ASP A 172 18.57 8.77 11.82
CA ASP A 172 18.41 7.39 11.37
C ASP A 172 16.93 7.04 11.20
N PRO A 173 16.58 6.21 10.18
CA PRO A 173 15.21 5.79 9.96
C PRO A 173 14.70 4.95 11.13
N VAL A 174 13.40 5.08 11.41
CA VAL A 174 12.72 4.34 12.47
C VAL A 174 11.63 3.48 11.84
N SER A 175 11.68 2.19 12.12
CA SER A 175 10.73 1.20 11.59
C SER A 175 9.83 0.65 12.68
N PHE A 176 8.56 0.43 12.32
CA PHE A 176 7.52 -0.10 13.19
C PHE A 176 6.77 -1.22 12.47
N ASN A 177 6.31 -2.22 13.22
CA ASN A 177 5.30 -3.14 12.70
C ASN A 177 3.91 -2.52 12.91
N VAL A 178 3.13 -2.46 11.84
CA VAL A 178 1.73 -2.00 11.90
C VAL A 178 0.89 -3.14 12.46
N VAL A 179 0.22 -2.88 13.58
CA VAL A 179 -0.65 -3.86 14.24
C VAL A 179 -2.11 -3.63 13.89
N ASP A 180 -2.55 -2.38 13.93
CA ASP A 180 -3.95 -2.02 13.70
C ASP A 180 -4.12 -0.55 13.29
N PHE A 181 -5.19 -0.24 12.57
CA PHE A 181 -5.54 1.13 12.17
C PHE A 181 -7.06 1.31 12.08
N GLY A 182 -7.60 2.41 12.61
CA GLY A 182 -9.04 2.65 12.58
C GLY A 182 -9.46 3.92 13.32
N LYS A 183 -10.76 4.10 13.50
CA LYS A 183 -11.29 5.18 14.36
C LYS A 183 -11.02 4.86 15.83
N VAL A 184 -10.87 5.89 16.66
CA VAL A 184 -10.63 5.75 18.12
C VAL A 184 -11.61 4.77 18.78
N ASP A 185 -12.90 4.86 18.44
CA ASP A 185 -13.95 4.01 19.05
C ASP A 185 -13.93 2.55 18.56
N SER A 186 -13.22 2.27 17.46
CA SER A 186 -13.17 0.94 16.83
C SER A 186 -11.98 0.09 17.26
N ILE A 187 -10.92 0.72 17.79
CA ILE A 187 -9.71 0.02 18.20
C ILE A 187 -9.77 -0.26 19.70
N ASN A 188 -9.61 -1.54 20.07
CA ASN A 188 -9.59 -1.94 21.47
C ASN A 188 -8.16 -2.23 21.93
N ILE A 189 -7.63 -1.35 22.79
CA ILE A 189 -6.28 -1.50 23.36
C ILE A 189 -6.40 -2.16 24.74
N ASN A 190 -6.26 -3.48 24.78
CA ASN A 190 -6.35 -4.28 26.01
C ASN A 190 -5.07 -4.26 26.87
N GLU A 191 -4.23 -3.22 26.75
CA GLU A 191 -2.96 -3.09 27.48
C GLU A 191 -2.99 -1.87 28.41
N ALA A 192 -2.30 -1.98 29.56
CA ALA A 192 -2.22 -0.87 30.50
C ALA A 192 -1.31 0.24 29.97
N LEU A 193 -1.67 1.49 30.28
CA LEU A 193 -0.86 2.67 29.96
C LEU A 193 0.54 2.52 30.55
N ASN A 194 1.57 2.62 29.71
CA ASN A 194 2.96 2.51 30.12
C ASN A 194 3.54 3.91 30.40
N VAL A 195 3.50 4.29 31.68
CA VAL A 195 4.03 5.58 32.15
C VAL A 195 5.55 5.59 32.32
N ASN A 196 6.19 4.42 32.39
CA ASN A 196 7.63 4.30 32.62
C ASN A 196 8.45 4.68 31.38
N ASP A 197 7.88 4.48 30.19
CA ASP A 197 8.53 4.75 28.91
C ASP A 197 8.23 6.16 28.37
N PHE A 198 7.96 7.11 29.27
CA PHE A 198 7.63 8.50 28.89
C PHE A 198 8.74 9.17 28.07
N ALA A 199 10.01 8.81 28.32
CA ALA A 199 11.14 9.31 27.54
C ALA A 199 11.07 8.89 26.06
N GLU A 200 10.63 7.66 25.79
CA GLU A 200 10.43 7.16 24.43
C GLU A 200 9.29 7.89 23.74
N VAL A 201 8.17 8.12 24.44
CA VAL A 201 7.03 8.87 23.94
C VAL A 201 7.46 10.28 23.51
N ILE A 202 8.19 11.02 24.37
CA ILE A 202 8.71 12.35 24.04
C ILE A 202 9.61 12.30 22.81
N TRP A 203 10.51 11.32 22.74
CA TRP A 203 11.42 11.18 21.61
C TRP A 203 10.66 10.91 20.31
N LEU A 204 9.67 10.02 20.33
CA LEU A 204 8.81 9.71 19.18
C LEU A 204 8.00 10.92 18.72
N THR A 205 7.42 11.70 19.64
CA THR A 205 6.73 12.95 19.27
C THR A 205 7.67 13.92 18.56
N LYS A 206 8.91 14.08 19.05
CA LYS A 206 9.90 14.94 18.38
C LYS A 206 10.34 14.40 17.02
N TYR A 207 10.46 13.08 16.90
CA TYR A 207 10.92 12.43 15.68
C TYR A 207 9.83 12.40 14.59
N ILE A 208 8.61 11.99 14.95
CA ILE A 208 7.52 11.78 14.00
C ILE A 208 6.82 13.09 13.65
N GLY A 209 6.63 13.99 14.62
CA GLY A 209 5.93 15.26 14.44
C GLY A 209 4.81 15.48 15.45
N ASP A 210 3.94 16.45 15.15
CA ASP A 210 2.85 16.85 16.04
C ASP A 210 1.70 15.84 16.00
N TYR A 211 1.84 14.73 16.74
CA TYR A 211 0.84 13.68 16.91
C TYR A 211 0.65 13.35 18.38
N ASN A 212 -0.55 12.88 18.73
CA ASN A 212 -0.79 12.32 20.05
C ASN A 212 -0.14 10.92 20.09
N VAL A 213 1.00 10.82 20.75
CA VAL A 213 1.73 9.56 20.94
C VAL A 213 1.45 9.04 22.34
N THR A 214 0.91 7.83 22.44
CA THR A 214 0.68 7.15 23.71
C THR A 214 1.26 5.74 23.66
N LYS A 215 1.75 5.22 24.78
CA LYS A 215 2.26 3.85 24.86
C LYS A 215 1.41 3.01 25.82
N TYR A 216 0.95 1.86 25.35
CA TYR A 216 0.23 0.86 26.14
C TYR A 216 1.04 -0.43 26.07
N GLY A 217 1.53 -0.94 27.21
CA GLY A 217 2.45 -2.08 27.23
C GLY A 217 3.65 -1.89 26.26
N THR A 218 3.69 -2.68 25.19
CA THR A 218 4.69 -2.57 24.10
C THR A 218 4.17 -1.87 22.85
N LYS A 219 2.86 -1.59 22.79
CA LYS A 219 2.19 -0.90 21.68
C LYS A 219 2.35 0.61 21.79
N ILE A 220 2.68 1.23 20.67
CA ILE A 220 2.70 2.67 20.47
C ILE A 220 1.44 3.02 19.67
N VAL A 221 0.69 4.00 20.14
CA VAL A 221 -0.55 4.47 19.52
C VAL A 221 -0.34 5.91 19.10
N LEU A 222 -0.50 6.16 17.81
CA LEU A 222 -0.48 7.50 17.22
C LEU A 222 -1.91 7.90 16.88
N GLU A 223 -2.34 9.08 17.28
CA GLU A 223 -3.65 9.61 16.91
C GLU A 223 -3.56 10.82 15.99
N ASN A 224 -4.39 10.82 14.94
CA ASN A 224 -4.60 11.97 14.07
C ASN A 224 -6.07 12.03 13.61
N ASN A 225 -6.71 13.20 13.71
CA ASN A 225 -8.08 13.44 13.24
C ASN A 225 -9.10 12.34 13.61
N GLY A 226 -9.09 11.87 14.87
CA GLY A 226 -10.02 10.83 15.36
C GLY A 226 -9.71 9.41 14.89
N HIS A 227 -8.56 9.19 14.25
CA HIS A 227 -8.04 7.88 13.87
C HIS A 227 -6.83 7.53 14.72
N GLN A 228 -6.68 6.24 15.00
CA GLN A 228 -5.58 5.65 15.76
C GLN A 228 -4.81 4.68 14.87
N LEU A 229 -3.48 4.78 14.92
CA LEU A 229 -2.54 3.84 14.33
C LEU A 229 -1.79 3.14 15.47
N VAL A 230 -1.93 1.82 15.54
CA VAL A 230 -1.30 0.97 16.54
C VAL A 230 -0.06 0.32 15.96
N LEU A 231 1.07 0.55 16.61
CA LEU A 231 2.40 0.17 16.16
C LEU A 231 3.12 -0.63 17.26
N THR A 232 4.06 -1.46 16.86
CA THR A 232 5.06 -2.04 17.77
C THR A 232 6.45 -1.77 17.26
N ARG A 233 7.39 -1.55 18.19
CA ARG A 233 8.77 -1.26 17.84
C ARG A 233 9.48 -2.54 17.38
N ARG A 234 10.31 -2.41 16.34
CA ARG A 234 11.17 -3.47 15.84
C ARG A 234 12.47 -3.56 16.65
#